data_AF-A0A382P171-F1
#
_entry.id   AF-A0A382P171-F1
#
_cell.length_a   1.000
_cell.length_b   1.000
_cell.length_c   1.000
_cell.angle_alpha   90.00
_cell.angle_beta   90.00
_cell.angle_gamma   90.00
#
_symmetry.space_group_name_H-M   'P 1'
#
loop_
_entity.id
_entity.type
_entity.pdbx_description
1 polymer ?
#
loop_
_entity_poly.entity_id
_entity_poly.type
_entity_poly.pdbx_seq_one_letter_code
_entity_poly.pdbx_strand_id
1 'polypeptide(L)'
;MFEKVLILSSKGKERATKDFVVKYSKNYPDDLLETLIYHTISLKQYSFESSKAIIRIWVKRKPVDSLLSQLSGIKSNLRTRLLGYLHFQLSKSKIQIKPTALEIALQADNSEEMLRYLVRISSSPSDLDLVASSVLAQSPAIMLALTARADRKRWAKEASTYASQAQEMINHLPTSNKKEGLLSKLKITLDRLDAPLPEKPEIPLEDSEIVSQGKHTLGLYNTYGGKWNHPHFKAIFKATSLCSAFDLNLALIGFPSIETEKLVKEVKKEMRLPNDGHLSVLLALDRVRFFGDEIDETWAGTKVATTANPDSEKIEVPDGRLCMIMGLGPKGLPKSFLKASNY
;
A
#
# COMPACT_ATOMS: atom_id res chain seq x y z
N MET A 1 -14.37 27.21 18.15
CA MET A 1 -12.98 27.15 17.64
C MET A 1 -12.87 26.32 16.36
N PHE A 2 -13.36 25.07 16.36
CA PHE A 2 -13.27 24.15 15.20
C PHE A 2 -13.92 24.65 13.90
N GLU A 3 -15.07 25.31 13.96
CA GLU A 3 -15.69 25.93 12.77
C GLU A 3 -14.85 27.07 12.19
N LYS A 4 -14.29 27.94 13.03
CA LYS A 4 -13.35 29.00 12.59
C LYS A 4 -12.12 28.40 11.91
N VAL A 5 -11.59 27.30 12.44
CA VAL A 5 -10.47 26.56 11.82
C VAL A 5 -10.87 25.96 10.47
N LEU A 6 -12.09 25.44 10.36
CA LEU A 6 -12.61 24.89 9.11
C LEU A 6 -12.77 25.97 8.03
N ILE A 7 -13.32 27.13 8.41
CA ILE A 7 -13.47 28.30 7.53
C ILE A 7 -12.11 28.84 7.10
N LEU A 8 -11.12 28.90 7.99
CA LEU A 8 -9.76 29.32 7.63
C LEU A 8 -9.08 28.31 6.71
N SER A 9 -9.31 27.01 6.94
CA SER A 9 -8.76 25.94 6.11
C SER A 9 -9.40 25.90 4.72
N SER A 10 -10.67 26.31 4.55
CA SER A 10 -11.35 26.35 3.26
C SER A 10 -10.96 27.56 2.41
N LYS A 11 -10.41 28.62 3.03
CA LYS A 11 -9.81 29.77 2.32
C LYS A 11 -8.41 29.48 1.78
N GLY A 12 -7.78 28.37 2.18
CA GLY A 12 -6.45 27.96 1.73
C GLY A 12 -6.46 27.15 0.42
N LYS A 13 -5.27 26.71 -0.02
CA LYS A 13 -5.14 25.78 -1.17
C LYS A 13 -5.84 24.45 -0.82
N GLU A 14 -6.69 23.92 -1.71
CA GLU A 14 -7.48 22.68 -1.47
C GLU A 14 -6.63 21.49 -0.98
N ARG A 15 -5.38 21.38 -1.45
CA ARG A 15 -4.44 20.34 -1.00
C ARG A 15 -4.11 20.45 0.49
N ALA A 16 -3.88 21.66 0.98
CA ALA A 16 -3.60 21.93 2.39
C ALA A 16 -4.84 21.63 3.24
N THR A 17 -6.03 21.97 2.75
CA THR A 17 -7.31 21.62 3.38
C THR A 17 -7.46 20.10 3.50
N LYS A 18 -7.20 19.36 2.43
CA LYS A 18 -7.20 17.89 2.46
C LYS A 18 -6.20 17.33 3.47
N ASP A 19 -4.95 17.80 3.46
CA ASP A 19 -3.90 17.32 4.39
C ASP A 19 -4.28 17.59 5.85
N PHE A 20 -4.83 18.77 6.12
CA PHE A 20 -5.34 19.16 7.43
C PHE A 20 -6.48 18.24 7.88
N VAL A 21 -7.51 18.07 7.06
CA VAL A 21 -8.68 17.23 7.40
C VAL A 21 -8.25 15.77 7.64
N VAL A 22 -7.41 15.20 6.76
CA VAL A 22 -6.94 13.82 6.92
C VAL A 22 -6.15 13.63 8.22
N LYS A 23 -5.38 14.64 8.63
CA LYS A 23 -4.53 14.57 9.83
C LYS A 23 -5.30 14.81 11.14
N TYR A 24 -6.26 15.74 11.13
CA TYR A 24 -6.85 16.27 12.36
C TYR A 24 -8.34 15.97 12.56
N SER A 25 -9.06 15.45 11.56
CA SER A 25 -10.50 15.15 11.65
C SER A 25 -10.89 14.29 12.84
N LYS A 26 -10.02 13.38 13.29
CA LYS A 26 -10.27 12.52 14.47
C LYS A 26 -10.50 13.31 15.78
N ASN A 27 -10.01 14.55 15.85
CA ASN A 27 -10.12 15.40 17.03
C ASN A 27 -11.38 16.28 17.01
N TYR A 28 -12.15 16.26 15.91
CA TYR A 28 -13.36 17.06 15.82
C TYR A 28 -14.51 16.43 16.64
N PRO A 29 -15.37 17.26 17.26
CA PRO A 29 -16.62 16.82 17.87
C PRO A 29 -17.55 16.11 16.89
N ASP A 30 -18.39 15.20 17.40
CA ASP A 30 -19.32 14.41 16.59
C ASP A 30 -20.39 15.25 15.88
N ASP A 31 -20.77 16.37 16.47
CA ASP A 31 -21.76 17.30 15.89
C ASP A 31 -21.25 18.01 14.64
N LEU A 32 -19.92 18.10 14.47
CA LEU A 32 -19.30 18.74 13.31
C LEU A 32 -18.96 17.77 12.17
N LEU A 33 -19.18 16.47 12.34
CA LEU A 33 -18.86 15.49 11.29
C LEU A 33 -19.68 15.72 10.02
N GLU A 34 -20.94 16.17 10.15
CA GLU A 34 -21.84 16.51 9.04
C GLU A 34 -21.31 17.70 8.23
N THR A 35 -20.93 18.76 8.92
CA THR A 35 -20.29 19.92 8.30
C THR A 35 -18.97 19.55 7.62
N LEU A 36 -18.18 18.68 8.26
CA LEU A 36 -16.92 18.21 7.71
C LEU A 36 -17.12 17.39 6.42
N ILE A 37 -18.06 16.44 6.40
CA ILE A 37 -18.27 15.61 5.21
C ILE A 37 -18.73 16.48 4.03
N TYR A 38 -19.65 17.40 4.26
CA TYR A 38 -20.11 18.36 3.24
C TYR A 38 -18.94 19.18 2.67
N HIS A 39 -18.10 19.72 3.54
CA HIS A 39 -16.91 20.45 3.11
C HIS A 39 -15.95 19.58 2.31
N THR A 40 -15.68 18.35 2.75
CA THR A 40 -14.77 17.46 2.02
C THR A 40 -15.31 17.06 0.65
N ILE A 41 -16.61 16.84 0.50
CA ILE A 41 -17.24 16.54 -0.79
C ILE A 41 -17.05 17.70 -1.78
N SER A 42 -17.08 18.95 -1.29
CA SER A 42 -16.89 20.14 -2.13
C SER A 42 -15.45 20.38 -2.63
N LEU A 43 -14.45 19.66 -2.09
CA LEU A 43 -13.05 19.80 -2.51
C LEU A 43 -12.82 19.13 -3.86
N LYS A 44 -12.72 19.90 -4.95
CA LYS A 44 -12.73 19.39 -6.33
C LYS A 44 -11.88 18.13 -6.54
N GLN A 45 -10.56 18.27 -6.50
CA GLN A 45 -9.63 17.18 -6.84
C GLN A 45 -9.40 16.20 -5.67
N TYR A 46 -9.83 16.55 -4.47
CA TYR A 46 -9.50 15.83 -3.23
C TYR A 46 -10.72 15.32 -2.48
N SER A 47 -11.89 15.37 -3.11
CA SER A 47 -13.18 15.07 -2.51
C SER A 47 -13.21 13.66 -1.95
N PHE A 48 -12.72 12.70 -2.72
CA PHE A 48 -12.68 11.31 -2.30
C PHE A 48 -11.71 11.07 -1.13
N GLU A 49 -10.45 11.49 -1.26
CA GLU A 49 -9.41 11.23 -0.26
C GLU A 49 -9.73 11.84 1.10
N SER A 50 -10.25 13.08 1.10
CA SER A 50 -10.61 13.80 2.30
C SER A 50 -11.85 13.22 2.97
N SER A 51 -12.91 12.92 2.20
CA SER A 51 -14.16 12.33 2.71
C SER A 51 -13.95 10.96 3.36
N LYS A 52 -13.00 10.16 2.87
CA LYS A 52 -12.63 8.87 3.48
C LYS A 52 -12.17 8.99 4.93
N ALA A 53 -11.53 10.09 5.31
CA ALA A 53 -11.14 10.31 6.70
C ALA A 53 -12.39 10.46 7.58
N ILE A 54 -13.35 11.26 7.12
CA ILE A 54 -14.59 11.53 7.83
C ILE A 54 -15.45 10.28 7.94
N ILE A 55 -15.65 9.52 6.84
CA ILE A 55 -16.42 8.26 6.85
C ILE A 55 -15.87 7.27 7.88
N ARG A 56 -14.54 7.11 7.98
CA ARG A 56 -13.92 6.20 8.95
C ARG A 56 -14.19 6.58 10.40
N ILE A 57 -14.25 7.89 10.68
CA ILE A 57 -14.51 8.41 12.02
C ILE A 57 -16.00 8.24 12.33
N TRP A 58 -16.86 8.59 11.37
CA TRP A 58 -18.31 8.52 11.52
C TRP A 58 -18.79 7.11 11.84
N VAL A 59 -18.36 6.11 11.07
CA VAL A 59 -18.74 4.70 11.26
C VAL A 59 -18.42 4.19 12.68
N LYS A 60 -17.44 4.79 13.37
CA LYS A 60 -17.05 4.39 14.73
C LYS A 60 -17.76 5.14 15.84
N ARG A 61 -18.35 6.30 15.54
CA ARG A 61 -18.78 7.27 16.57
C ARG A 61 -20.26 7.63 16.48
N LYS A 62 -20.88 7.51 15.31
CA LYS A 62 -22.28 7.92 15.08
C LYS A 62 -23.05 6.85 14.30
N PRO A 63 -24.39 6.84 14.44
CA PRO A 63 -25.27 6.13 13.52
C PRO A 63 -25.01 6.53 12.07
N VAL A 64 -25.17 5.57 11.17
CA VAL A 64 -24.73 5.70 9.77
C VAL A 64 -25.87 6.07 8.82
N ASP A 65 -27.12 6.08 9.28
CA ASP A 65 -28.30 6.37 8.46
C ASP A 65 -28.26 7.78 7.85
N SER A 66 -27.86 8.78 8.66
CA SER A 66 -27.70 10.16 8.20
C SER A 66 -26.57 10.28 7.17
N LEU A 67 -25.43 9.62 7.41
CA LEU A 67 -24.32 9.58 6.47
C LEU A 67 -24.73 8.91 5.15
N LEU A 68 -25.45 7.78 5.23
CA LEU A 68 -25.93 7.07 4.05
C LEU A 68 -26.86 7.96 3.21
N SER A 69 -27.81 8.65 3.85
CA SER A 69 -28.71 9.61 3.19
C SER A 69 -27.93 10.73 2.49
N GLN A 70 -26.97 11.35 3.19
CA GLN A 70 -26.13 12.42 2.62
C GLN A 70 -25.32 11.95 1.41
N LEU A 71 -24.66 10.79 1.52
CA LEU A 71 -23.86 10.24 0.42
C LEU A 71 -24.73 9.84 -0.77
N SER A 72 -25.96 9.39 -0.52
CA SER A 72 -26.91 9.01 -1.56
C SER A 72 -27.36 10.18 -2.43
N GLY A 73 -27.40 11.41 -1.87
CA GLY A 73 -27.75 12.63 -2.60
C GLY A 73 -26.62 13.23 -3.45
N ILE A 74 -25.41 12.67 -3.41
CA ILE A 74 -24.26 13.19 -4.17
C ILE A 74 -24.45 12.91 -5.67
N LYS A 75 -24.10 13.88 -6.52
CA LYS A 75 -24.06 13.69 -7.98
C LYS A 75 -22.69 13.16 -8.41
N SER A 76 -22.63 12.47 -9.57
CA SER A 76 -21.42 11.91 -10.22
C SER A 76 -20.88 10.60 -9.63
N ASN A 77 -19.85 10.06 -10.29
CA ASN A 77 -19.05 8.90 -9.86
C ASN A 77 -18.52 9.00 -8.42
N LEU A 78 -18.42 10.21 -7.85
CA LEU A 78 -18.05 10.40 -6.45
C LEU A 78 -19.03 9.69 -5.50
N ARG A 79 -20.34 9.70 -5.80
CA ARG A 79 -21.37 8.98 -5.04
C ARG A 79 -21.03 7.50 -4.91
N THR A 80 -20.82 6.83 -6.04
CA THR A 80 -20.49 5.39 -6.09
C THR A 80 -19.20 5.10 -5.31
N ARG A 81 -18.18 5.94 -5.47
CA ARG A 81 -16.91 5.77 -4.76
C ARG A 81 -17.07 5.89 -3.25
N LEU A 82 -17.81 6.90 -2.77
CA LEU A 82 -18.01 7.14 -1.33
C LEU A 82 -18.92 6.10 -0.69
N LEU A 83 -20.04 5.74 -1.34
CA LEU A 83 -20.93 4.68 -0.88
C LEU A 83 -20.23 3.33 -0.84
N GLY A 84 -19.44 3.02 -1.88
CA GLY A 84 -18.60 1.83 -1.87
C GLY A 84 -17.57 1.85 -0.73
N TYR A 85 -16.92 2.98 -0.48
CA TYR A 85 -16.01 3.08 0.66
C TYR A 85 -16.71 2.94 2.01
N LEU A 86 -17.92 3.48 2.16
CA LEU A 86 -18.77 3.30 3.33
C LEU A 86 -19.09 1.82 3.54
N HIS A 87 -19.55 1.11 2.50
CA HIS A 87 -19.79 -0.34 2.55
C HIS A 87 -18.58 -1.11 3.08
N PHE A 88 -17.40 -0.80 2.57
CA PHE A 88 -16.15 -1.41 3.02
C PHE A 88 -15.82 -1.10 4.50
N GLN A 89 -16.11 0.10 5.01
CA GLN A 89 -15.91 0.42 6.43
C GLN A 89 -16.94 -0.27 7.34
N LEU A 90 -18.18 -0.38 6.90
CA LEU A 90 -19.25 -1.08 7.63
C LEU A 90 -18.93 -2.57 7.77
N SER A 91 -18.53 -3.21 6.67
CA SER A 91 -18.12 -4.62 6.67
C SER A 91 -16.95 -4.86 7.65
N LYS A 92 -15.94 -3.98 7.64
CA LYS A 92 -14.82 -4.05 8.61
C LYS A 92 -15.26 -3.91 10.06
N SER A 93 -16.30 -3.13 10.31
CA SER A 93 -16.83 -2.88 11.66
C SER A 93 -17.94 -3.87 12.03
N LYS A 94 -18.24 -4.83 11.14
CA LYS A 94 -19.35 -5.81 11.28
C LYS A 94 -20.72 -5.15 11.50
N ILE A 95 -20.91 -3.95 10.96
CA ILE A 95 -22.18 -3.22 11.02
C ILE A 95 -23.00 -3.60 9.79
N GLN A 96 -24.24 -4.03 10.01
CA GLN A 96 -25.19 -4.33 8.94
C GLN A 96 -26.26 -3.24 8.88
N ILE A 97 -26.56 -2.79 7.66
CA ILE A 97 -27.62 -1.82 7.37
C ILE A 97 -28.41 -2.31 6.15
N LYS A 98 -29.69 -1.94 6.07
CA LYS A 98 -30.56 -2.24 4.92
C LYS A 98 -31.31 -0.98 4.47
N PRO A 99 -31.32 -0.66 3.16
CA PRO A 99 -30.47 -1.25 2.11
C PRO A 99 -28.98 -0.98 2.40
N THR A 100 -28.12 -1.88 1.95
CA THR A 100 -26.67 -1.76 2.07
C THR A 100 -26.15 -0.57 1.25
N ALA A 101 -25.03 0.02 1.68
CA ALA A 101 -24.41 1.09 0.91
C ALA A 101 -23.97 0.62 -0.49
N LEU A 102 -23.66 -0.67 -0.67
CA LEU A 102 -23.38 -1.26 -1.98
C LEU A 102 -24.63 -1.30 -2.88
N GLU A 103 -25.78 -1.75 -2.36
CA GLU A 103 -27.04 -1.75 -3.12
C GLU A 103 -27.38 -0.34 -3.60
N ILE A 104 -27.26 0.68 -2.72
CA ILE A 104 -27.52 2.06 -3.11
C ILE A 104 -26.51 2.55 -4.16
N ALA A 105 -25.24 2.15 -4.06
CA ALA A 105 -24.22 2.51 -5.05
C ALA A 105 -24.53 1.91 -6.44
N LEU A 106 -25.08 0.70 -6.48
CA LEU A 106 -25.43 -0.01 -7.72
C LEU A 106 -26.68 0.54 -8.41
N GLN A 107 -27.52 1.32 -7.72
CA GLN A 107 -28.65 2.02 -8.33
C GLN A 107 -28.25 3.16 -9.29
N ALA A 108 -26.97 3.54 -9.33
CA ALA A 108 -26.46 4.53 -10.29
C ALA A 108 -26.18 3.90 -11.66
N ASP A 109 -26.20 4.73 -12.71
CA ASP A 109 -25.59 4.37 -14.00
C ASP A 109 -24.05 4.41 -13.86
N ASN A 110 -23.47 3.25 -13.54
CA ASN A 110 -22.07 3.10 -13.20
C ASN A 110 -21.23 2.74 -14.42
N SER A 111 -20.16 3.49 -14.67
CA SER A 111 -19.17 3.09 -15.69
C SER A 111 -18.48 1.77 -15.32
N GLU A 112 -17.87 1.11 -16.31
CA GLU A 112 -17.11 -0.13 -16.09
C GLU A 112 -16.01 0.06 -15.02
N GLU A 113 -15.35 1.22 -14.99
CA GLU A 113 -14.35 1.54 -13.97
C GLU A 113 -14.96 1.57 -12.56
N MET A 114 -16.16 2.14 -12.41
CA MET A 114 -16.85 2.20 -11.13
C MET A 114 -17.32 0.82 -10.67
N LEU A 115 -17.81 -0.03 -11.59
CA LEU A 115 -18.11 -1.42 -11.27
C LEU A 115 -16.87 -2.19 -10.83
N ARG A 116 -15.73 -2.05 -11.52
CA ARG A 116 -14.46 -2.66 -11.08
C ARG A 116 -14.04 -2.16 -9.69
N TYR A 117 -14.27 -0.88 -9.40
CA TYR A 117 -14.05 -0.33 -8.06
C TYR A 117 -14.94 -1.02 -7.02
N LEU A 118 -16.23 -1.18 -7.29
CA LEU A 118 -17.19 -1.88 -6.43
C LEU A 118 -16.80 -3.34 -6.20
N VAL A 119 -16.40 -4.08 -7.25
CA VAL A 119 -15.86 -5.44 -7.11
C VAL A 119 -14.68 -5.48 -6.14
N ARG A 120 -13.74 -4.53 -6.25
CA ARG A 120 -12.53 -4.51 -5.40
C ARG A 120 -12.83 -4.34 -3.91
N ILE A 121 -13.93 -3.66 -3.57
CA ILE A 121 -14.32 -3.39 -2.18
C ILE A 121 -15.29 -4.44 -1.61
N SER A 122 -15.92 -5.26 -2.45
CA SER A 122 -16.79 -6.37 -2.04
C SER A 122 -16.07 -7.26 -1.02
N SER A 123 -16.74 -7.51 0.09
CA SER A 123 -16.16 -8.13 1.29
C SER A 123 -16.78 -9.48 1.65
N SER A 124 -17.90 -9.84 1.03
CA SER A 124 -18.52 -11.17 1.06
C SER A 124 -18.81 -11.72 -0.35
N PRO A 125 -19.11 -13.02 -0.50
CA PRO A 125 -19.66 -13.58 -1.74
C PRO A 125 -20.95 -12.88 -2.20
N SER A 126 -21.87 -12.61 -1.28
CA SER A 126 -23.13 -11.92 -1.57
C SER A 126 -22.93 -10.53 -2.17
N ASP A 127 -21.86 -9.83 -1.79
CA ASP A 127 -21.50 -8.54 -2.40
C ASP A 127 -21.10 -8.69 -3.87
N LEU A 128 -20.42 -9.79 -4.23
CA LEU A 128 -20.07 -10.09 -5.62
C LEU A 128 -21.32 -10.43 -6.43
N ASP A 129 -22.23 -11.21 -5.85
CA ASP A 129 -23.50 -11.57 -6.50
C ASP A 129 -24.38 -10.34 -6.77
N LEU A 130 -24.41 -9.38 -5.84
CA LEU A 130 -25.09 -8.09 -6.05
C LEU A 130 -24.50 -7.32 -7.23
N VAL A 131 -23.17 -7.27 -7.36
CA VAL A 131 -22.52 -6.60 -8.49
C VAL A 131 -22.76 -7.39 -9.79
N ALA A 132 -22.66 -8.71 -9.76
CA ALA A 132 -22.87 -9.60 -10.91
C ALA A 132 -24.31 -9.53 -11.44
N SER A 133 -25.28 -9.32 -10.55
CA SER A 133 -26.70 -9.20 -10.88
C SER A 133 -27.08 -7.81 -11.42
N SER A 134 -26.18 -6.83 -11.38
CA SER A 134 -26.42 -5.51 -11.97
C SER A 134 -26.43 -5.58 -13.51
N VAL A 135 -27.37 -4.90 -14.15
CA VAL A 135 -27.63 -4.94 -15.61
C VAL A 135 -26.37 -4.62 -16.46
N LEU A 136 -25.41 -3.88 -15.90
CA LEU A 136 -24.17 -3.47 -16.53
C LEU A 136 -23.01 -4.47 -16.37
N ALA A 137 -23.19 -5.55 -15.60
CA ALA A 137 -22.21 -6.64 -15.47
C ALA A 137 -22.11 -7.52 -16.73
N GLN A 138 -22.87 -7.20 -17.78
CA GLN A 138 -22.78 -7.82 -19.12
C GLN A 138 -21.46 -7.52 -19.87
N SER A 139 -20.43 -7.01 -19.20
CA SER A 139 -19.07 -6.91 -19.74
C SER A 139 -18.23 -8.10 -19.26
N PRO A 140 -17.62 -8.88 -20.18
CA PRO A 140 -16.70 -9.94 -19.78
C PRO A 140 -15.51 -9.43 -18.97
N ALA A 141 -15.16 -8.14 -19.06
CA ALA A 141 -14.12 -7.55 -18.23
C ALA A 141 -14.52 -7.41 -16.75
N ILE A 142 -15.81 -7.21 -16.46
CA ILE A 142 -16.33 -7.19 -15.08
C ILE A 142 -16.37 -8.61 -14.51
N MET A 143 -16.79 -9.60 -15.31
CA MET A 143 -16.76 -11.00 -14.89
C MET A 143 -15.34 -11.45 -14.53
N LEU A 144 -14.33 -11.10 -15.34
CA LEU A 144 -12.92 -11.35 -15.00
C LEU A 144 -12.48 -10.64 -13.69
N ALA A 145 -12.99 -9.43 -13.43
CA ALA A 145 -12.71 -8.73 -12.19
C ALA A 145 -13.35 -9.43 -10.97
N LEU A 146 -14.59 -9.93 -11.12
CA LEU A 146 -15.30 -10.72 -10.12
C LEU A 146 -14.54 -12.01 -9.81
N THR A 147 -14.14 -12.77 -10.83
CA THR A 147 -13.28 -13.96 -10.69
C THR A 147 -12.01 -13.65 -9.92
N ALA A 148 -11.27 -12.61 -10.34
CA ALA A 148 -10.01 -12.25 -9.69
C ALA A 148 -10.20 -11.81 -8.22
N ARG A 149 -11.35 -11.22 -7.88
CA ARG A 149 -11.68 -10.86 -6.50
C ARG A 149 -12.04 -12.08 -5.66
N ALA A 150 -12.89 -12.96 -6.18
CA ALA A 150 -13.32 -14.18 -5.52
C ALA A 150 -12.11 -15.09 -5.21
N ASP A 151 -11.24 -15.29 -6.20
CA ASP A 151 -10.02 -16.07 -6.06
C ASP A 151 -9.06 -15.49 -4.99
N ARG A 152 -8.79 -14.17 -5.03
CA ARG A 152 -8.00 -13.50 -3.97
C ARG A 152 -8.59 -13.62 -2.57
N LYS A 153 -9.89 -13.88 -2.47
CA LYS A 153 -10.62 -14.08 -1.22
C LYS A 153 -10.82 -15.55 -0.86
N ARG A 154 -10.28 -16.47 -1.67
CA ARG A 154 -10.43 -17.93 -1.54
C ARG A 154 -11.88 -18.41 -1.63
N TRP A 155 -12.69 -17.74 -2.44
CA TRP A 155 -14.07 -18.11 -2.75
C TRP A 155 -14.09 -18.92 -4.05
N ALA A 156 -13.68 -20.19 -3.97
CA ALA A 156 -13.41 -21.03 -5.13
C ALA A 156 -14.65 -21.26 -6.00
N LYS A 157 -15.79 -21.52 -5.39
CA LYS A 157 -17.06 -21.76 -6.10
C LYS A 157 -17.44 -20.54 -6.95
N GLU A 158 -17.43 -19.37 -6.34
CA GLU A 158 -17.75 -18.09 -6.98
C GLU A 158 -16.73 -17.76 -8.07
N ALA A 159 -15.43 -17.98 -7.82
CA ALA A 159 -14.39 -17.75 -8.80
C ALA A 159 -14.60 -18.60 -10.06
N SER A 160 -14.86 -19.90 -9.90
CA SER A 160 -15.16 -20.80 -11.02
C SER A 160 -16.44 -20.39 -11.75
N THR A 161 -17.52 -20.05 -11.03
CA THR A 161 -18.77 -19.59 -11.65
C THR A 161 -18.57 -18.35 -12.52
N TYR A 162 -17.92 -17.31 -11.99
CA TYR A 162 -17.66 -16.08 -12.76
C TYR A 162 -16.67 -16.31 -13.91
N ALA A 163 -15.72 -17.23 -13.76
CA ALA A 163 -14.79 -17.59 -14.84
C ALA A 163 -15.52 -18.25 -16.02
N SER A 164 -16.43 -19.19 -15.74
CA SER A 164 -17.27 -19.83 -16.76
C SER A 164 -18.16 -18.81 -17.48
N GLN A 165 -18.81 -17.90 -16.73
CA GLN A 165 -19.61 -16.82 -17.32
C GLN A 165 -18.75 -15.89 -18.19
N ALA A 166 -17.55 -15.50 -17.74
CA ALA A 166 -16.62 -14.71 -18.54
C ALA A 166 -16.24 -15.42 -19.85
N GLN A 167 -15.95 -16.73 -19.79
CA GLN A 167 -15.60 -17.54 -20.96
C GLN A 167 -16.73 -17.55 -21.99
N GLU A 168 -17.96 -17.81 -21.53
CA GLU A 168 -19.14 -17.83 -22.38
C GLU A 168 -19.34 -16.48 -23.08
N MET A 169 -19.25 -15.38 -22.33
CA MET A 169 -19.42 -14.03 -22.88
C MET A 169 -18.32 -13.67 -23.89
N ILE A 170 -17.06 -14.04 -23.62
CA ILE A 170 -15.94 -13.77 -24.53
C ILE A 170 -16.08 -14.58 -25.82
N ASN A 171 -16.57 -15.82 -25.75
CA ASN A 171 -16.76 -16.68 -26.92
C ASN A 171 -17.74 -16.08 -27.94
N HIS A 172 -18.82 -15.45 -27.44
CA HIS A 172 -19.83 -14.78 -28.25
C HIS A 172 -19.39 -13.42 -28.83
N LEU A 173 -18.23 -12.88 -28.43
CA LEU A 173 -17.70 -11.65 -29.03
C LEU A 173 -17.16 -11.90 -30.44
N PRO A 174 -17.28 -10.93 -31.36
CA PRO A 174 -16.61 -11.00 -32.66
C PRO A 174 -15.09 -10.98 -32.49
N THR A 175 -14.39 -11.62 -33.43
CA THR A 175 -12.92 -11.65 -33.47
C THR A 175 -12.38 -10.22 -33.55
N SER A 176 -11.56 -9.86 -32.56
CA SER A 176 -10.99 -8.52 -32.40
C SER A 176 -9.82 -8.57 -31.42
N ASN A 177 -8.92 -7.58 -31.49
CA ASN A 177 -7.83 -7.41 -30.52
C ASN A 177 -8.37 -7.37 -29.07
N LYS A 178 -9.58 -6.86 -28.87
CA LYS A 178 -10.26 -6.84 -27.56
C LYS A 178 -10.59 -8.25 -27.08
N LYS A 179 -11.12 -9.12 -27.96
CA LYS A 179 -11.41 -10.53 -27.64
C LYS A 179 -10.13 -11.28 -27.28
N GLU A 180 -9.06 -11.13 -28.05
CA GLU A 180 -7.75 -11.75 -27.76
C GLU A 180 -7.17 -11.29 -26.42
N GLY A 181 -7.25 -10.00 -26.12
CA GLY A 181 -6.83 -9.44 -24.84
C GLY A 181 -7.66 -9.93 -23.63
N LEU A 182 -8.92 -10.31 -23.85
CA LEU A 182 -9.77 -10.92 -22.82
C LEU A 182 -9.48 -12.42 -22.66
N LEU A 183 -9.28 -13.14 -23.76
CA LEU A 183 -8.90 -14.56 -23.75
C LEU A 183 -7.56 -14.79 -23.04
N SER A 184 -6.55 -13.95 -23.29
CA SER A 184 -5.26 -14.04 -22.60
C SER A 184 -5.39 -13.85 -21.09
N LYS A 185 -6.20 -12.88 -20.64
CA LYS A 185 -6.49 -12.65 -19.22
C LYS A 185 -7.29 -13.79 -18.59
N LEU A 186 -8.25 -14.34 -19.33
CA LEU A 186 -9.03 -15.49 -18.89
C LEU A 186 -8.13 -16.71 -18.71
N LYS A 187 -7.25 -16.99 -19.68
CA LYS A 187 -6.26 -18.07 -19.59
C LYS A 187 -5.40 -17.96 -18.33
N ILE A 188 -4.79 -16.80 -18.09
CA ILE A 188 -4.01 -16.55 -16.86
C ILE A 188 -4.84 -16.79 -15.59
N THR A 189 -6.14 -16.50 -15.65
CA THR A 189 -7.04 -16.67 -14.51
C THR A 189 -7.41 -18.13 -14.29
N LEU A 190 -7.70 -18.88 -15.35
CA LEU A 190 -7.99 -20.31 -15.31
C LEU A 190 -6.76 -21.12 -14.89
N ASP A 191 -5.59 -20.84 -15.49
CA ASP A 191 -4.32 -21.47 -15.12
C ASP A 191 -4.05 -21.32 -13.62
N ARG A 192 -4.39 -20.16 -13.03
CA ARG A 192 -4.26 -19.89 -11.59
C ARG A 192 -5.30 -20.61 -10.73
N LEU A 193 -6.48 -20.88 -11.25
CA LEU A 193 -7.54 -21.62 -10.54
C LEU A 193 -7.26 -23.13 -10.54
N ASP A 194 -6.78 -23.67 -11.66
CA ASP A 194 -6.47 -25.10 -11.83
C ASP A 194 -5.16 -25.49 -11.16
N ALA A 195 -4.17 -24.61 -11.19
CA ALA A 195 -2.96 -24.71 -10.38
C ALA A 195 -2.91 -23.49 -9.46
N PRO A 196 -3.53 -23.56 -8.26
CA PRO A 196 -3.33 -22.55 -7.24
C PRO A 196 -1.83 -22.35 -7.14
N LEU A 197 -1.36 -21.09 -7.29
CA LEU A 197 0.03 -20.78 -7.01
C LEU A 197 0.35 -21.47 -5.68
N PRO A 198 1.43 -22.28 -5.60
CA PRO A 198 1.79 -22.94 -4.36
C PRO A 198 1.67 -21.89 -3.26
N GLU A 199 1.03 -22.24 -2.13
CA GLU A 199 0.96 -21.33 -0.98
C GLU A 199 2.35 -20.72 -0.85
N LYS A 200 2.40 -19.41 -1.10
CA LYS A 200 3.64 -18.73 -1.45
C LYS A 200 4.66 -19.17 -0.41
N PRO A 201 5.71 -19.94 -0.78
CA PRO A 201 6.43 -20.72 0.20
C PRO A 201 6.84 -19.78 1.32
N GLU A 202 6.38 -20.05 2.53
CA GLU A 202 7.16 -19.67 3.70
C GLU A 202 8.46 -20.39 3.45
N ILE A 203 9.45 -19.68 2.90
CA ILE A 203 10.81 -20.21 2.80
C ILE A 203 11.14 -20.56 4.25
N PRO A 204 11.27 -21.85 4.60
CA PRO A 204 11.68 -22.21 5.95
C PRO A 204 13.06 -21.59 6.13
N LEU A 205 13.21 -20.82 7.22
CA LEU A 205 14.44 -20.10 7.55
C LEU A 205 15.65 -21.04 7.75
N GLU A 206 15.42 -22.35 7.80
CA GLU A 206 16.41 -23.37 8.18
C GLU A 206 17.30 -23.84 7.02
N ASP A 207 16.89 -23.69 5.75
CA ASP A 207 17.65 -24.20 4.59
C ASP A 207 18.41 -23.12 3.81
N SER A 208 18.44 -21.87 4.29
CA SER A 208 19.26 -20.86 3.63
C SER A 208 20.71 -21.01 4.10
N GLU A 209 21.61 -21.43 3.21
CA GLU A 209 23.08 -21.42 3.37
C GLU A 209 23.62 -19.98 3.50
N ILE A 210 23.03 -19.15 4.37
CA ILE A 210 23.48 -17.78 4.63
C ILE A 210 24.72 -17.88 5.49
N VAL A 211 25.84 -17.39 4.95
CA VAL A 211 27.11 -17.34 5.66
C VAL A 211 27.01 -16.54 6.97
N SER A 212 27.76 -16.99 7.97
CA SER A 212 27.72 -16.41 9.33
C SER A 212 28.24 -14.98 9.40
N GLN A 213 29.06 -14.53 8.44
CA GLN A 213 29.59 -13.16 8.38
C GLN A 213 29.58 -12.61 6.96
N GLY A 214 29.27 -11.32 6.81
CA GLY A 214 29.37 -10.62 5.55
C GLY A 214 30.81 -10.21 5.19
N LYS A 215 31.14 -10.27 3.90
CA LYS A 215 32.44 -9.91 3.32
C LYS A 215 32.67 -8.40 3.30
N HIS A 216 31.61 -7.63 3.03
CA HIS A 216 31.58 -6.16 3.06
C HIS A 216 30.28 -5.69 3.70
N THR A 217 30.10 -4.39 3.88
CA THR A 217 28.90 -3.79 4.48
C THR A 217 28.23 -2.84 3.50
N LEU A 218 26.91 -2.98 3.36
CA LEU A 218 26.05 -1.98 2.74
C LEU A 218 25.55 -1.02 3.81
N GLY A 219 25.87 0.26 3.68
CA GLY A 219 25.39 1.32 4.58
C GLY A 219 24.19 2.05 3.98
N LEU A 220 23.08 2.08 4.71
CA LEU A 220 21.97 2.97 4.42
C LEU A 220 22.03 4.16 5.38
N TYR A 221 22.21 5.36 4.84
CA TYR A 221 22.16 6.60 5.61
C TYR A 221 20.75 7.20 5.49
N ASN A 222 20.07 7.36 6.63
CA ASN A 222 18.75 7.95 6.66
C ASN A 222 18.81 9.47 6.41
N THR A 223 18.26 9.93 5.29
CA THR A 223 18.16 11.38 4.98
C THR A 223 16.74 11.90 5.07
N TYR A 224 15.79 11.03 5.44
CA TYR A 224 14.42 11.41 5.74
C TYR A 224 14.34 11.93 7.18
N GLY A 225 13.68 13.08 7.34
CA GLY A 225 13.36 13.60 8.67
C GLY A 225 12.15 12.90 9.29
N GLY A 226 12.15 12.81 10.62
CA GLY A 226 10.98 12.40 11.41
C GLY A 226 10.91 10.92 11.74
N LYS A 227 9.68 10.41 11.95
CA LYS A 227 9.42 9.03 12.40
C LYS A 227 9.53 8.02 11.26
N TRP A 228 9.61 6.75 11.62
CA TRP A 228 9.47 5.61 10.71
C TRP A 228 8.30 5.77 9.72
N ASN A 229 8.54 5.43 8.46
CA ASN A 229 7.60 5.63 7.35
C ASN A 229 7.86 4.58 6.26
N HIS A 230 6.96 4.49 5.28
CA HIS A 230 7.01 3.49 4.21
C HIS A 230 8.38 3.43 3.47
N PRO A 231 8.99 4.56 3.06
CA PRO A 231 10.35 4.57 2.50
C PRO A 231 11.41 3.84 3.33
N HIS A 232 11.43 4.02 4.66
CA HIS A 232 12.40 3.35 5.52
C HIS A 232 12.27 1.83 5.46
N PHE A 233 11.05 1.32 5.67
CA PHE A 233 10.79 -0.12 5.70
C PHE A 233 11.06 -0.77 4.34
N LYS A 234 10.69 -0.08 3.25
CA LYS A 234 10.96 -0.55 1.89
C LYS A 234 12.45 -0.58 1.57
N ALA A 235 13.23 0.40 2.02
CA ALA A 235 14.67 0.43 1.83
C ALA A 235 15.37 -0.72 2.57
N ILE A 236 15.00 -0.94 3.84
CA ILE A 236 15.53 -2.04 4.65
C ILE A 236 15.19 -3.38 4.01
N PHE A 237 13.93 -3.61 3.64
CA PHE A 237 13.52 -4.85 2.96
C PHE A 237 14.40 -5.15 1.76
N LYS A 238 14.57 -4.18 0.85
CA LYS A 238 15.40 -4.35 -0.34
C LYS A 238 16.88 -4.59 -0.01
N ALA A 239 17.42 -3.84 0.94
CA ALA A 239 18.82 -3.98 1.34
C ALA A 239 19.08 -5.35 1.97
N THR A 240 18.18 -5.86 2.81
CA THR A 240 18.35 -7.21 3.40
C THR A 240 18.35 -8.31 2.35
N SER A 241 17.54 -8.20 1.29
CA SER A 241 17.60 -9.13 0.15
C SER A 241 18.95 -9.08 -0.56
N LEU A 242 19.51 -7.88 -0.80
CA LEU A 242 20.85 -7.75 -1.39
C LEU A 242 21.93 -8.29 -0.46
N CYS A 243 21.85 -7.99 0.83
CA CYS A 243 22.82 -8.43 1.83
C CYS A 243 22.87 -9.96 1.96
N SER A 244 21.72 -10.61 1.87
CA SER A 244 21.65 -12.07 1.82
C SER A 244 22.24 -12.63 0.53
N ALA A 245 21.99 -12.01 -0.62
CA ALA A 245 22.42 -12.54 -1.92
C ALA A 245 23.91 -12.36 -2.21
N PHE A 246 24.54 -11.33 -1.63
CA PHE A 246 25.94 -10.95 -1.91
C PHE A 246 26.85 -11.07 -0.68
N ASP A 247 26.42 -11.78 0.36
CA ASP A 247 27.17 -11.90 1.61
C ASP A 247 27.58 -10.53 2.21
N LEU A 248 26.67 -9.57 2.29
CA LEU A 248 26.94 -8.25 2.88
C LEU A 248 26.35 -8.12 4.29
N ASN A 249 27.00 -7.35 5.15
CA ASN A 249 26.37 -6.82 6.36
C ASN A 249 25.54 -5.58 6.02
N LEU A 250 24.63 -5.18 6.90
CA LEU A 250 23.79 -4.00 6.74
C LEU A 250 24.01 -3.02 7.90
N ALA A 251 24.49 -1.82 7.58
CA ALA A 251 24.59 -0.71 8.52
C ALA A 251 23.41 0.26 8.32
N LEU A 252 22.60 0.46 9.36
CA LEU A 252 21.48 1.41 9.36
C LEU A 252 21.89 2.67 10.13
N ILE A 253 22.24 3.73 9.40
CA ILE A 253 22.89 4.94 9.93
C ILE A 253 21.86 6.08 10.05
N GLY A 254 21.75 6.69 11.23
CA GLY A 254 20.83 7.80 11.48
C GLY A 254 19.34 7.42 11.48
N PHE A 255 19.02 6.12 11.62
CA PHE A 255 17.63 5.67 11.72
C PHE A 255 17.07 5.91 13.13
N PRO A 256 15.76 6.21 13.28
CA PRO A 256 15.14 6.31 14.60
C PRO A 256 15.18 4.96 15.31
N SER A 257 15.40 4.97 16.64
CA SER A 257 15.41 3.74 17.44
C SER A 257 14.11 2.95 17.30
N ILE A 258 14.23 1.63 17.22
CA ILE A 258 13.12 0.68 17.11
C ILE A 258 13.57 -0.69 17.65
N GLU A 259 12.66 -1.39 18.32
CA GLU A 259 12.87 -2.80 18.70
C GLU A 259 12.93 -3.68 17.45
N THR A 260 13.84 -4.65 17.44
CA THR A 260 14.10 -5.54 16.29
C THR A 260 12.84 -6.30 15.85
N GLU A 261 12.10 -6.88 16.79
CA GLU A 261 10.84 -7.59 16.52
C GLU A 261 9.79 -6.68 15.87
N LYS A 262 9.69 -5.44 16.37
CA LYS A 262 8.78 -4.43 15.84
C LYS A 262 9.17 -4.01 14.44
N LEU A 263 10.47 -3.87 14.16
CA LEU A 263 10.97 -3.57 12.82
C LEU A 263 10.59 -4.67 11.83
N VAL A 264 10.87 -5.92 12.17
CA VAL A 264 10.51 -7.09 11.34
C VAL A 264 9.01 -7.08 11.02
N LYS A 265 8.17 -6.88 12.04
CA LYS A 265 6.70 -6.84 11.89
C LYS A 265 6.24 -5.71 10.97
N GLU A 266 6.79 -4.50 11.13
CA GLU A 266 6.41 -3.37 10.27
C GLU A 266 6.93 -3.52 8.84
N VAL A 267 8.11 -4.12 8.64
CA VAL A 267 8.62 -4.47 7.29
C VAL A 267 7.67 -5.45 6.58
N LYS A 268 7.27 -6.56 7.23
CA LYS A 268 6.29 -7.51 6.66
C LYS A 268 4.98 -6.83 6.29
N LYS A 269 4.45 -6.02 7.22
CA LYS A 269 3.18 -5.31 7.06
C LYS A 269 3.21 -4.29 5.92
N GLU A 270 4.26 -3.48 5.82
CA GLU A 270 4.37 -2.42 4.82
C GLU A 270 4.62 -2.97 3.42
N MET A 271 5.42 -4.04 3.31
CA MET A 271 5.69 -4.68 2.02
C MET A 271 4.52 -5.56 1.55
N ARG A 272 3.59 -5.90 2.45
CA ARG A 272 2.48 -6.84 2.18
C ARG A 272 2.99 -8.18 1.63
N LEU A 273 4.16 -8.58 2.10
CA LEU A 273 4.79 -9.86 1.79
C LEU A 273 4.73 -10.73 3.05
N PRO A 274 4.60 -12.06 2.90
CA PRO A 274 4.58 -12.97 4.03
C PRO A 274 5.95 -13.02 4.75
N ASN A 275 7.03 -12.71 4.03
CA ASN A 275 8.39 -12.65 4.56
C ASN A 275 8.86 -11.21 4.81
N ASP A 276 9.93 -11.08 5.59
CA ASP A 276 10.64 -9.86 5.94
C ASP A 276 11.89 -9.64 5.07
N GLY A 277 11.93 -10.26 3.89
CA GLY A 277 13.11 -10.32 3.05
C GLY A 277 14.05 -11.37 3.61
N HIS A 278 15.06 -10.93 4.35
CA HIS A 278 15.96 -11.77 5.15
C HIS A 278 16.30 -11.10 6.49
N LEU A 279 15.49 -10.13 6.91
CA LEU A 279 15.83 -9.25 8.02
C LEU A 279 16.00 -10.03 9.34
N SER A 280 15.07 -10.93 9.67
CA SER A 280 15.15 -11.76 10.88
C SER A 280 16.41 -12.62 10.93
N VAL A 281 16.78 -13.29 9.83
CA VAL A 281 18.00 -14.10 9.76
C VAL A 281 19.24 -13.23 9.94
N LEU A 282 19.34 -12.12 9.21
CA LEU A 282 20.51 -11.25 9.28
C LEU A 282 20.66 -10.60 10.66
N LEU A 283 19.55 -10.31 11.36
CA LEU A 283 19.59 -9.85 12.75
C LEU A 283 20.08 -10.94 13.70
N ALA A 284 19.63 -12.18 13.53
CA ALA A 284 20.07 -13.31 14.35
C ALA A 284 21.57 -13.62 14.17
N LEU A 285 22.12 -13.36 12.99
CA LEU A 285 23.54 -13.51 12.67
C LEU A 285 24.40 -12.27 13.05
N ASP A 286 23.84 -11.25 13.70
CA ASP A 286 24.51 -9.96 13.97
C ASP A 286 25.09 -9.30 12.70
N ARG A 287 24.41 -9.50 11.57
CA ARG A 287 24.74 -8.92 10.25
C ARG A 287 23.97 -7.63 9.96
N VAL A 288 23.15 -7.15 10.90
CA VAL A 288 22.46 -5.85 10.82
C VAL A 288 22.74 -5.05 12.09
N ARG A 289 23.30 -3.84 11.96
CA ARG A 289 23.53 -2.94 13.10
C ARG A 289 23.04 -1.52 12.85
N PHE A 290 22.62 -0.89 13.93
CA PHE A 290 22.21 0.51 13.95
C PHE A 290 23.38 1.40 14.37
N PHE A 291 23.50 2.53 13.69
CA PHE A 291 24.51 3.55 13.96
C PHE A 291 23.85 4.91 14.09
N GLY A 292 24.47 5.79 14.88
CA GLY A 292 24.15 7.21 14.91
C GLY A 292 24.68 7.89 13.64
N ASP A 293 25.38 9.01 13.80
CA ASP A 293 26.11 9.65 12.69
C ASP A 293 27.50 9.05 12.48
N GLU A 294 28.06 8.42 13.52
CA GLU A 294 29.34 7.72 13.49
C GLU A 294 29.17 6.21 13.33
N ILE A 295 30.09 5.60 12.60
CA ILE A 295 30.06 4.19 12.24
C ILE A 295 31.30 3.53 12.83
N ASP A 296 31.11 2.38 13.47
CA ASP A 296 32.21 1.54 13.92
C ASP A 296 32.81 0.80 12.72
N GLU A 297 33.94 1.32 12.20
CA GLU A 297 34.65 0.74 11.05
C GLU A 297 35.29 -0.63 11.39
N THR A 298 35.45 -0.96 12.68
CA THR A 298 35.94 -2.30 13.09
C THR A 298 34.89 -3.39 12.84
N TRP A 299 33.60 -3.04 12.84
CA TRP A 299 32.51 -3.92 12.45
C TRP A 299 32.06 -3.71 11.00
N ALA A 300 31.98 -2.46 10.54
CA ALA A 300 31.44 -2.14 9.22
C ALA A 300 32.47 -2.27 8.08
N GLY A 301 33.77 -2.16 8.38
CA GLY A 301 34.80 -1.93 7.38
C GLY A 301 34.98 -0.45 7.05
N THR A 302 36.01 -0.15 6.26
CA THR A 302 36.42 1.21 5.88
C THR A 302 35.29 1.92 5.14
N LYS A 303 34.99 3.13 5.59
CA LYS A 303 33.89 3.94 5.08
C LYS A 303 34.15 4.43 3.66
N VAL A 304 33.21 4.16 2.75
CA VAL A 304 33.22 4.64 1.36
C VAL A 304 31.89 5.31 1.06
N ALA A 305 31.92 6.62 0.76
CA ALA A 305 30.74 7.42 0.52
C ALA A 305 30.32 7.36 -0.96
N THR A 306 29.18 6.73 -1.25
CA THR A 306 28.70 6.64 -2.64
C THR A 306 27.89 7.87 -3.04
N THR A 307 28.19 8.43 -4.23
CA THR A 307 27.53 9.62 -4.77
C THR A 307 27.50 9.56 -6.30
N ALA A 308 26.50 10.20 -6.91
CA ALA A 308 26.43 10.34 -8.37
C ALA A 308 27.45 11.33 -8.92
N ASN A 309 28.00 12.20 -8.06
CA ASN A 309 29.01 13.20 -8.39
C ASN A 309 30.24 12.97 -7.49
N PRO A 310 31.10 11.99 -7.80
CA PRO A 310 32.30 11.71 -7.01
C PRO A 310 33.31 12.84 -7.12
N ASP A 311 34.11 13.01 -6.07
CA ASP A 311 35.23 13.94 -6.05
C ASP A 311 36.41 13.31 -6.82
N SER A 312 36.92 14.00 -7.84
CA SER A 312 38.05 13.51 -8.65
C SER A 312 39.35 13.38 -7.86
N GLU A 313 39.44 13.98 -6.67
CA GLU A 313 40.59 13.83 -5.79
C GLU A 313 40.48 12.59 -4.87
N LYS A 314 39.32 11.91 -4.83
CA LYS A 314 39.03 10.76 -3.95
C LYS A 314 38.75 9.49 -4.75
N ILE A 315 39.69 9.09 -5.60
CA ILE A 315 39.52 7.96 -6.54
C ILE A 315 40.09 6.65 -5.97
N GLU A 316 40.95 6.71 -4.95
CA GLU A 316 41.54 5.52 -4.36
C GLU A 316 40.49 4.66 -3.67
N VAL A 317 40.53 3.35 -3.94
CA VAL A 317 39.67 2.38 -3.24
C VAL A 317 40.45 1.87 -2.04
N PRO A 318 39.90 1.95 -0.81
CA PRO A 318 40.62 1.45 0.35
C PRO A 318 40.78 -0.07 0.30
N ASP A 319 41.88 -0.58 0.85
CA ASP A 319 42.10 -2.00 0.98
C ASP A 319 41.21 -2.62 2.08
N GLY A 320 40.92 -3.91 1.95
CA GLY A 320 40.24 -4.70 2.97
C GLY A 320 38.71 -4.62 2.92
N ARG A 321 38.06 -4.74 4.09
CA ARG A 321 36.60 -4.74 4.20
C ARG A 321 36.06 -3.32 4.02
N LEU A 322 35.01 -3.18 3.22
CA LEU A 322 34.44 -1.89 2.83
C LEU A 322 33.04 -1.72 3.39
N CYS A 323 32.70 -0.48 3.78
CA CYS A 323 31.35 -0.05 4.08
C CYS A 323 30.88 0.96 3.02
N MET A 324 30.11 0.48 2.04
CA MET A 324 29.60 1.32 0.94
C MET A 324 28.31 2.00 1.37
N ILE A 325 28.35 3.32 1.56
CA ILE A 325 27.26 4.06 2.19
C ILE A 325 26.49 4.87 1.15
N MET A 326 25.17 4.74 1.16
CA MET A 326 24.26 5.49 0.30
C MET A 326 23.19 6.24 1.10
N GLY A 327 22.93 7.48 0.70
CA GLY A 327 21.86 8.28 1.27
C GLY A 327 20.49 7.85 0.75
N LEU A 328 19.53 7.66 1.66
CA LEU A 328 18.17 7.29 1.30
C LEU A 328 17.38 8.48 0.76
N GLY A 329 16.87 8.36 -0.47
CA GLY A 329 15.97 9.36 -1.07
C GLY A 329 16.70 10.42 -1.91
N PRO A 330 15.97 11.43 -2.41
CA PRO A 330 16.47 12.33 -3.45
C PRO A 330 17.58 13.29 -2.99
N LYS A 331 17.81 13.40 -1.68
CA LYS A 331 18.85 14.29 -1.14
C LYS A 331 20.25 13.69 -1.18
N GLY A 332 20.37 12.36 -1.33
CA GLY A 332 21.66 11.67 -1.21
C GLY A 332 22.30 11.89 0.16
N LEU A 333 23.61 11.64 0.27
CA LEU A 333 24.34 11.83 1.52
C LEU A 333 24.47 13.31 1.92
N PRO A 334 24.46 13.65 3.22
CA PRO A 334 24.73 15.00 3.67
C PRO A 334 26.11 15.50 3.19
N LYS A 335 26.20 16.79 2.83
CA LYS A 335 27.47 17.41 2.42
C LYS A 335 28.56 17.31 3.49
N SER A 336 28.19 17.39 4.77
CA SER A 336 29.11 17.19 5.89
C SER A 336 29.71 15.79 5.88
N PHE A 337 28.88 14.77 5.61
CA PHE A 337 29.32 13.38 5.51
C PHE A 337 30.28 13.16 4.33
N LEU A 338 29.95 13.69 3.15
CA LEU A 338 30.81 13.60 1.96
C LEU A 338 32.17 14.28 2.16
N LYS A 339 32.21 15.41 2.88
CA LYS A 339 33.46 16.11 3.19
C LYS A 339 34.32 15.34 4.19
N ALA A 340 33.70 14.70 5.18
CA ALA A 340 34.36 13.92 6.21
C ALA A 340 34.80 12.53 5.74
N SER A 341 34.28 12.04 4.62
CA SER A 341 34.72 10.77 4.03
C SER A 341 36.07 10.92 3.34
N ASN A 342 36.98 9.99 3.57
CA ASN A 342 38.25 9.91 2.85
C ASN A 342 38.08 9.26 1.46
N TYR A 343 37.01 8.47 1.29
CA TYR A 343 36.73 7.66 0.09
C TYR A 343 35.28 7.81 -0.38
#